data_AF-A0A380LJG1-F1
#
_entry.id   AF-A0A380LJG1-F1
#
_cell.length_a   1.000
_cell.length_b   1.000
_cell.length_c   1.000
_cell.angle_alpha   90.00
_cell.angle_beta   90.00
_cell.angle_gamma   90.00
#
_symmetry.space_group_name_H-M   'P 1'
#
loop_
_entity.id
_entity.type
_entity.pdbx_description
1 polymer ?
#
loop_
_entity_poly.entity_id
_entity_poly.type
_entity_poly.pdbx_seq_one_letter_code
_entity_poly.pdbx_strand_id
1 'polypeptide(L)' 'MRKCIRCNCEMKEEYGLKISAVLAGVAPVILSKGQGTFSEDLGKIKAAVCPYCGEVSLYIDDLKSIK' A
#
# COMPACT_ATOMS: atom_id res chain seq x y z
N MET A 1 -8.37 9.22 -7.02
CA MET A 1 -9.71 8.93 -6.47
C MET A 1 -10.14 7.53 -6.87
N ARG A 2 -9.80 6.57 -6.00
CA ARG A 2 -10.19 5.16 -6.13
C ARG A 2 -11.65 4.96 -5.73
N LYS A 3 -12.32 4.05 -6.45
CA LYS A 3 -13.68 3.60 -6.14
C LYS A 3 -13.61 2.21 -5.50
N CYS A 4 -14.39 2.00 -4.44
CA CYS A 4 -14.44 0.71 -3.77
C CYS A 4 -15.06 -0.35 -4.69
N ILE A 5 -14.40 -1.50 -4.85
CA ILE A 5 -14.91 -2.59 -5.70
C ILE A 5 -16.21 -3.22 -5.21
N ARG A 6 -16.52 -3.10 -3.91
CA ARG A 6 -17.71 -3.71 -3.29
C ARG A 6 -18.94 -2.83 -3.36
N CYS A 7 -18.79 -1.54 -3.09
CA CYS A 7 -19.92 -0.60 -2.94
C CYS A 7 -19.81 0.66 -3.81
N ASN A 8 -18.79 0.76 -4.67
CA ASN A 8 -18.57 1.84 -5.63
C ASN A 8 -18.46 3.26 -5.03
N CYS A 9 -18.30 3.39 -3.72
CA CYS A 9 -18.08 4.68 -3.07
C CYS A 9 -16.64 5.16 -3.26
N GLU A 10 -16.39 6.43 -2.97
CA GLU A 10 -15.02 6.97 -2.92
C GLU A 10 -14.27 6.44 -1.71
N MET A 11 -13.03 6.03 -1.93
CA MET A 11 -12.15 5.54 -0.88
C MET A 11 -11.30 6.68 -0.32
N LYS A 12 -10.97 6.60 0.97
CA LYS A 12 -9.98 7.48 1.59
C LYS A 12 -8.60 6.93 1.28
N GLU A 13 -7.73 7.74 0.69
CA GLU A 13 -6.41 7.35 0.18
C GLU A 13 -5.29 7.80 1.14
N GLU A 14 -4.03 7.51 0.77
CA GLU A 14 -2.81 7.93 1.48
C GLU A 14 -2.56 7.31 2.85
N TYR A 15 -3.15 6.14 3.13
CA TYR A 15 -2.79 5.37 4.30
C TYR A 15 -1.48 4.60 4.06
N GLY A 16 -0.64 4.53 5.09
CA GLY A 16 0.54 3.68 5.13
C GLY A 16 0.27 2.40 5.93
N LEU A 17 1.03 1.34 5.63
CA LEU A 17 1.04 0.12 6.44
C LEU A 17 2.08 0.26 7.56
N LYS A 18 1.69 -0.11 8.78
CA LYS A 18 2.56 -0.13 9.96
C LYS A 18 2.58 -1.53 10.56
N ILE A 19 3.77 -2.05 10.82
CA ILE A 19 3.94 -3.31 11.55
C ILE A 19 3.80 -3.00 13.05
N SER A 20 2.88 -3.70 13.71
CA SER A 20 2.67 -3.59 15.15
C SER A 20 3.69 -4.45 15.88
N ALA A 21 4.94 -4.02 15.90
CA ALA A 21 5.97 -4.58 16.77
C ALA A 21 6.72 -3.43 17.44
N VAL A 22 6.85 -3.50 18.76
CA VAL A 22 7.46 -2.45 19.60
C VAL A 22 8.87 -2.07 19.12
N LEU A 23 9.58 -3.01 18.48
CA LEU A 23 10.95 -2.85 17.99
C LEU A 23 11.08 -2.62 16.47
N ALA A 24 10.00 -2.73 15.68
CA ALA A 24 10.09 -2.66 14.22
C ALA A 24 10.15 -1.22 13.66
N GLY A 25 10.00 -0.20 14.51
CA GLY A 25 9.93 1.18 14.07
C GLY A 25 8.72 1.47 13.18
N VAL A 26 8.53 2.73 12.77
CA VAL A 26 7.52 3.12 11.79
C VAL A 26 8.19 3.11 10.41
N ALA A 27 8.56 1.91 9.93
CA ALA A 27 9.14 1.77 8.60
C ALA A 27 8.02 1.66 7.54
N PRO A 28 8.14 2.34 6.39
CA PRO A 28 7.22 2.16 5.28
C PRO A 28 7.36 0.74 4.71
N VAL A 29 6.24 0.12 4.34
CA VAL A 29 6.25 -1.14 3.59
C VAL A 29 6.59 -0.84 2.13
N ILE A 30 7.68 -1.44 1.64
CA ILE A 30 8.16 -1.32 0.26
C ILE A 30 7.77 -2.59 -0.51
N LEU A 31 7.25 -2.44 -1.72
CA LEU A 31 7.08 -3.56 -2.63
C LEU A 31 8.43 -3.83 -3.29
N SER A 32 8.89 -5.07 -3.28
CA SER A 32 10.14 -5.47 -3.92
C SER A 32 9.92 -6.62 -4.90
N LYS A 33 10.73 -6.66 -5.96
CA LYS A 33 10.83 -7.81 -6.86
C LYS A 33 12.02 -8.68 -6.43
N GLY A 34 11.77 -9.96 -6.17
CA GLY A 34 12.80 -10.88 -5.64
C GLY A 34 12.80 -10.97 -4.11
N GLN A 35 13.77 -11.70 -3.55
CA GLN A 35 13.96 -11.89 -2.11
C GLN A 35 15.43 -11.73 -1.72
N GLY A 36 15.69 -11.37 -0.46
CA GLY A 36 17.05 -11.23 0.07
C GLY A 36 17.76 -9.97 -0.42
N THR A 37 19.09 -10.02 -0.55
CA THR A 37 19.94 -8.86 -0.92
C THR A 37 19.86 -8.47 -2.40
N PHE A 38 19.23 -9.29 -3.24
CA PHE A 38 19.04 -9.04 -4.68
C PHE A 38 17.61 -8.59 -4.99
N SER A 39 17.00 -7.83 -4.07
CA SER A 39 15.68 -7.27 -4.26
C SER A 39 15.75 -5.92 -4.97
N GLU A 40 14.88 -5.71 -5.96
CA GLU A 40 14.65 -4.41 -6.58
C GLU A 40 13.45 -3.74 -5.91
N ASP A 41 13.66 -2.56 -5.34
CA ASP A 41 12.59 -1.79 -4.70
C ASP A 41 11.68 -1.16 -5.76
N LEU A 42 10.44 -1.63 -5.82
CA LEU A 42 9.42 -1.17 -6.76
C LEU A 42 8.63 0.04 -6.23
N GLY A 43 8.85 0.45 -4.98
CA GLY A 43 8.26 1.65 -4.41
C GLY A 43 7.43 1.38 -3.15
N LYS A 44 6.99 2.47 -2.51
CA LYS A 44 6.22 2.41 -1.25
C LYS A 44 4.78 1.96 -1.52
N ILE A 45 4.32 0.97 -0.76
CA ILE A 45 2.91 0.56 -0.76
C ILE A 45 2.10 1.57 0.04
N LYS A 46 1.05 2.08 -0.60
CA LYS A 46 -0.02 2.87 0.03
C LYS A 46 -1.30 2.06 0.06
N ALA A 47 -2.23 2.47 0.91
CA ALA A 47 -3.54 1.86 1.06
C ALA A 47 -4.66 2.89 0.92
N ALA A 48 -5.77 2.44 0.34
CA ALA A 48 -7.04 3.16 0.33
C ALA A 48 -8.05 2.34 1.11
N VAL A 49 -8.88 3.00 1.92
CA VAL A 49 -9.89 2.35 2.76
C VAL A 49 -11.28 2.87 2.40
N CYS A 50 -12.21 1.94 2.15
CA CYS A 50 -13.61 2.27 2.00
C CYS A 50 -14.21 2.63 3.37
N PRO A 51 -14.76 3.85 3.56
CA PRO A 51 -15.32 4.26 4.84
C PRO A 51 -16.67 3.60 5.17
N TYR A 52 -17.29 2.89 4.22
CA TYR A 52 -18.61 2.28 4.39
C TYR A 52 -18.57 0.77 4.62
N CYS A 53 -17.74 0.03 3.87
CA CYS A 53 -17.67 -1.44 3.98
C CYS A 53 -16.31 -1.96 4.47
N GLY A 54 -15.33 -1.09 4.70
CA GLY A 54 -14.03 -1.48 5.24
C GLY A 54 -13.08 -2.16 4.23
N GLU A 55 -13.46 -2.25 2.95
CA GLU A 55 -12.55 -2.76 1.91
C GLU A 55 -11.25 -1.95 1.87
N VAL A 56 -10.12 -2.66 1.89
CA VAL A 56 -8.78 -2.08 1.82
C VAL A 56 -8.16 -2.43 0.48
N SER A 57 -7.73 -1.42 -0.28
CA SER A 57 -7.03 -1.60 -1.55
C SER A 57 -5.60 -1.09 -1.44
N LEU A 58 -4.62 -1.97 -1.71
CA LEU A 58 -3.21 -1.62 -1.74
C LEU A 58 -2.79 -1.16 -3.12
N TYR A 59 -1.85 -0.21 -3.19
CA TYR A 59 -1.40 0.35 -4.44
C TYR A 59 -0.03 1.04 -4.35
N ILE A 60 0.52 1.37 -5.53
CA ILE A 60 1.71 2.20 -5.72
C ILE A 60 1.32 3.39 -6.60
N ASP A 61 1.71 4.59 -6.22
CA ASP A 61 1.42 5.82 -6.98
C ASP A 61 2.42 6.07 -8.11
N ASP A 62 3.71 5.78 -7.89
CA ASP A 62 4.75 5.93 -8.91
C ASP A 62 5.02 4.61 -9.61
N LEU A 63 4.64 4.53 -10.88
CA LEU A 63 4.79 3.31 -11.69
C LEU A 63 6.14 3.25 -12.44
N LYS A 64 7.03 4.25 -12.30
CA LYS A 64 8.32 4.31 -13.02
C LYS A 64 9.21 3.10 -12.78
N SER A 65 9.14 2.52 -11.58
CA SER A 65 9.90 1.33 -11.17
C SER A 65 9.24 0.01 -11.61
N ILE A 66 8.00 0.05 -12.11
CA ILE A 66 7.21 -1.14 -12.50
C ILE A 66 7.09 -1.27 -14.02
N LYS A 67 7.10 -0.15 -14.75
CA LYS A 67 7.00 -0.09 -16.22
C LYS A 67 8.37 -0.15 -16.87
#